data_AF-A0A3B8W6Q3-F1
#
_entry.id   AF-A0A3B8W6Q3-F1
#
_cell.length_a   1.000
_cell.length_b   1.000
_cell.length_c   1.000
_cell.angle_alpha   90.00
_cell.angle_beta   90.00
_cell.angle_gamma   90.00
#
_symmetry.space_group_name_H-M   'P 1'
#
loop_
_entity.id
_entity.type
_entity.pdbx_description
1 polymer ?
#
loop_
_entity_poly.entity_id
_entity_poly.type
_entity_poly.pdbx_seq_one_letter_code
_entity_poly.pdbx_strand_id
1 'polypeptide(L)'
;MFKNTFLRWRTNNARKKNKSIRASLPYPQAIRIGVLFTVEDKAKHDEVKRLVRMLETEGKKVQVLEYLPRKKENYDFLFDFFTIDELSFWGSLQSDKALHFADTTFDYLFKLDT
;
A
#
# COMPACT_ATOMS: atom_id res chain seq x y z
N MET A 1 -15.12 -6.76 -16.16
CA MET A 1 -16.15 -6.16 -15.28
C MET A 1 -16.47 -7.01 -14.05
N PHE A 2 -16.68 -8.34 -14.17
CA PHE A 2 -16.99 -9.21 -13.01
C PHE A 2 -15.95 -9.22 -11.88
N LYS A 3 -14.65 -9.21 -12.21
CA LYS A 3 -13.54 -9.19 -11.23
C LYS A 3 -13.65 -8.00 -10.26
N ASN A 4 -13.91 -6.80 -10.78
CA ASN A 4 -14.01 -5.58 -9.96
C ASN A 4 -15.25 -5.56 -9.05
N THR A 5 -16.39 -6.05 -9.54
CA THR A 5 -17.62 -6.13 -8.73
C THR A 5 -17.46 -7.11 -7.57
N PHE A 6 -16.84 -8.26 -7.83
CA PHE A 6 -16.55 -9.26 -6.80
C PHE A 6 -15.53 -8.74 -5.77
N LEU A 7 -14.43 -8.14 -6.22
CA LEU A 7 -13.42 -7.52 -5.34
C LEU A 7 -14.07 -6.49 -4.42
N ARG A 8 -14.93 -5.61 -4.95
CA ARG A 8 -15.65 -4.62 -4.16
C ARG A 8 -16.55 -5.27 -3.10
N TRP A 9 -17.27 -6.33 -3.44
CA TRP A 9 -18.10 -7.06 -2.47
C TRP A 9 -17.26 -7.72 -1.37
N ARG A 10 -16.17 -8.40 -1.74
CA ARG A 10 -15.24 -9.04 -0.80
C ARG A 10 -14.61 -8.02 0.15
N THR A 11 -14.12 -6.90 -0.36
CA THR A 11 -13.55 -5.80 0.43
C THR A 11 -14.57 -5.23 1.40
N ASN A 12 -15.81 -5.00 0.95
CA ASN A 12 -16.88 -4.53 1.83
C ASN A 12 -17.19 -5.53 2.96
N ASN A 13 -17.18 -6.83 2.67
CA ASN A 13 -17.40 -7.87 3.67
C ASN A 13 -16.24 -7.95 4.67
N ALA A 14 -15.00 -7.89 4.20
CA ALA A 14 -13.81 -7.83 5.05
C ALA A 14 -13.84 -6.60 5.97
N ARG A 15 -14.24 -5.43 5.42
CA ARG A 15 -14.38 -4.19 6.20
C ARG A 15 -15.44 -4.30 7.29
N LYS A 16 -16.59 -4.94 7.02
CA LYS A 16 -17.64 -5.20 8.02
C LYS A 16 -17.18 -6.14 9.14
N LYS A 17 -16.31 -7.10 8.83
CA LYS A 17 -15.75 -8.06 9.79
C LYS A 17 -14.55 -7.51 10.58
N ASN A 18 -13.92 -6.44 10.09
CA ASN A 18 -12.77 -5.84 10.75
C ASN A 18 -13.20 -5.15 12.06
N LYS A 19 -12.87 -5.79 13.19
CA LYS A 19 -13.08 -5.29 14.55
C LYS A 19 -11.77 -4.83 15.19
N SER A 20 -10.76 -4.45 14.40
CA SER A 20 -9.47 -4.04 14.96
C SER A 20 -9.67 -2.87 15.93
N ILE A 21 -9.10 -3.02 17.13
CA ILE A 21 -9.05 -1.94 18.11
C ILE A 21 -8.10 -0.90 17.54
N ARG A 22 -8.65 0.26 17.16
CA ARG A 22 -7.86 1.39 16.68
C ARG A 22 -7.33 2.16 17.88
N ALA A 23 -6.25 1.67 18.47
CA ALA A 23 -5.45 2.48 19.38
C ALA A 23 -4.60 3.42 18.54
N SER A 24 -4.80 4.73 18.69
CA SER A 24 -3.95 5.73 18.02
C SER A 24 -2.66 5.88 18.83
N LEU A 25 -1.57 5.32 18.33
CA LEU A 25 -0.23 5.64 18.83
C LEU A 25 0.08 7.10 18.45
N PRO A 26 0.54 7.96 19.37
CA PRO A 26 0.97 9.31 19.00
C PRO A 26 2.08 9.26 17.94
N TYR A 27 1.99 10.11 16.92
CA TYR A 27 2.95 10.15 15.81
C TYR A 27 4.44 10.20 16.23
N PRO A 28 4.85 10.96 17.27
CA PRO A 28 6.24 10.95 17.71
C PRO A 28 6.73 9.56 18.14
N GLN A 29 5.85 8.71 18.67
CA GLN A 29 6.16 7.36 19.15
C GLN A 29 6.10 6.30 18.05
N ALA A 30 5.49 6.59 16.91
CA ALA A 30 5.43 5.65 15.79
C ALA A 30 6.81 5.39 15.22
N ILE A 31 7.12 4.14 14.93
CA ILE A 31 8.40 3.72 14.35
C ILE A 31 8.19 3.11 12.98
N ARG A 32 7.18 2.25 12.79
CA ARG A 32 7.00 1.52 11.55
C ARG A 32 5.84 2.10 10.75
N ILE A 33 6.16 2.65 9.58
CA ILE A 33 5.22 3.36 8.71
C ILE A 33 5.07 2.60 7.39
N GLY A 34 3.83 2.31 7.00
CA GLY A 34 3.50 1.79 5.68
C GLY A 34 3.02 2.91 4.76
N VAL A 35 3.45 2.89 3.51
CA VAL A 35 2.96 3.79 2.46
C VAL A 35 2.43 2.95 1.31
N LEU A 36 1.18 3.17 0.92
CA LEU A 36 0.51 2.47 -0.19
C LEU A 36 -0.02 3.48 -1.20
N PHE A 37 0.38 3.33 -2.46
CA PHE A 37 -0.08 4.21 -3.54
C PHE A 37 -0.10 3.50 -4.90
N THR A 38 -0.91 4.03 -5.80
CA THR A 38 -1.01 3.65 -7.21
C THR A 38 -0.17 4.61 -8.06
N VAL A 39 0.61 4.08 -8.99
CA VAL A 39 1.35 4.90 -9.97
C VAL A 39 0.39 5.61 -10.89
N GLU A 40 0.43 6.94 -10.82
CA GLU A 40 -0.33 7.81 -11.70
C GLU A 40 0.57 8.43 -12.76
N ASP A 41 1.59 9.12 -12.31
CA ASP A 41 2.60 9.77 -13.12
C ASP A 41 3.93 9.86 -12.33
N LYS A 42 4.94 10.43 -12.97
CA LYS A 42 6.24 10.68 -12.35
C LYS A 42 6.13 11.67 -11.17
N ALA A 43 5.22 12.65 -11.24
CA ALA A 43 5.08 13.68 -10.21
C ALA A 43 4.64 13.09 -8.87
N LYS A 44 3.64 12.21 -8.87
CA LYS A 44 3.19 11.46 -7.69
C LYS A 44 4.30 10.57 -7.14
N HIS A 45 5.06 9.89 -8.02
CA HIS A 45 6.20 9.09 -7.59
C HIS A 45 7.28 9.94 -6.89
N ASP A 46 7.62 11.11 -7.45
CA ASP A 46 8.58 12.04 -6.86
C ASP A 46 8.09 12.63 -5.52
N GLU A 47 6.78 12.87 -5.38
CA GLU A 47 6.17 13.29 -4.11
C GLU A 47 6.26 12.22 -3.03
N VAL A 48 5.93 10.97 -3.37
CA VAL A 48 6.07 9.83 -2.45
C VAL A 48 7.53 9.67 -2.04
N LYS A 49 8.48 9.80 -2.97
CA LYS A 49 9.92 9.74 -2.67
C LYS A 49 10.36 10.83 -1.69
N ARG A 50 9.81 12.05 -1.81
CA ARG A 50 10.07 13.13 -0.83
C ARG A 50 9.47 12.81 0.54
N LEU A 51 8.25 12.28 0.58
CA LEU A 51 7.59 11.86 1.81
C LEU A 51 8.39 10.77 2.54
N VAL A 52 8.80 9.73 1.82
CA VAL A 52 9.59 8.61 2.38
C VAL A 52 10.88 9.13 3.00
N ARG A 53 11.64 9.97 2.28
CA ARG A 53 12.87 10.57 2.81
C ARG A 53 12.64 11.42 4.05
N MET A 54 11.57 12.20 4.09
CA MET A 54 11.21 13.00 5.26
C MET A 54 10.97 12.10 6.48
N LEU A 55 10.16 11.05 6.33
CA LEU A 55 9.88 10.07 7.38
C LEU A 55 11.14 9.34 7.85
N GLU A 56 12.01 8.93 6.93
CA GLU A 56 13.29 8.29 7.28
C GLU A 56 14.21 9.25 8.05
N THR A 57 14.22 10.55 7.70
CA THR A 57 14.99 11.58 8.40
C THR A 57 14.48 11.78 9.84
N GLU A 58 13.20 11.53 10.09
CA GLU A 58 12.59 11.51 11.42
C GLU A 58 12.87 10.20 12.20
N GLY A 59 13.68 9.29 11.65
CA GLY A 59 14.03 8.01 12.28
C GLY A 59 12.96 6.94 12.14
N LYS A 60 11.98 7.13 11.26
CA LYS A 60 10.93 6.14 10.99
C LYS A 60 11.44 5.05 10.05
N LYS A 61 10.96 3.82 10.24
CA LYS A 61 11.16 2.68 9.34
C LYS A 61 10.01 2.64 8.36
N VAL A 62 10.26 3.05 7.11
CA VAL A 62 9.24 3.15 6.07
C VAL A 62 9.28 1.91 5.18
N GLN A 63 8.12 1.31 4.93
CA GLN A 63 7.93 0.36 3.83
C GLN A 63 6.93 0.93 2.85
N VAL A 64 7.23 0.82 1.57
CA VAL A 64 6.41 1.34 0.49
C VAL A 64 5.97 0.19 -0.38
N LEU A 65 4.67 0.10 -0.61
CA LEU A 65 4.09 -0.80 -1.60
C LEU A 65 3.39 0.02 -2.68
N GLU A 66 3.79 -0.23 -3.91
CA GLU A 66 3.26 0.44 -5.09
C GLU A 66 2.33 -0.50 -5.86
N TYR A 67 1.16 -0.01 -6.28
CA TYR A 67 0.36 -0.68 -7.29
C TYR A 67 0.71 -0.12 -8.67
N LEU A 68 1.19 -0.98 -9.57
CA LEU A 68 1.54 -0.62 -10.93
C LEU A 68 0.42 -1.08 -11.90
N PRO A 69 -0.40 -0.15 -12.44
CA PRO A 69 -1.41 -0.48 -13.43
C PRO A 69 -0.77 -0.99 -14.73
N ARG A 70 -1.50 -1.85 -15.46
CA ARG A 70 -1.06 -2.30 -16.80
C ARG A 70 -0.75 -1.10 -17.69
N LYS A 71 0.35 -1.18 -18.44
CA LYS A 71 0.82 -0.17 -19.42
C LYS A 71 1.37 1.14 -18.82
N LYS A 72 1.72 1.18 -17.53
CA LYS A 72 2.50 2.28 -16.97
C LYS A 72 3.96 1.89 -16.82
N GLU A 73 4.82 2.87 -17.09
CA GLU A 73 6.24 2.73 -16.85
C GLU A 73 6.50 2.74 -15.34
N ASN A 74 7.38 1.85 -14.89
CA ASN A 74 7.92 1.94 -13.54
C ASN A 74 8.98 3.05 -13.57
N TYR A 75 8.64 4.21 -13.01
CA TYR A 75 9.46 5.41 -13.10
C TYR A 75 10.75 5.34 -12.26
N ASP A 76 10.84 4.41 -11.31
CA ASP A 76 12.06 4.15 -10.53
C ASP A 76 11.87 2.86 -9.69
N PHE A 77 12.79 1.88 -9.78
CA PHE A 77 12.76 0.60 -9.03
C PHE A 77 12.97 0.73 -7.51
N LEU A 78 12.70 1.89 -6.92
CA LEU A 78 12.99 2.18 -5.51
C LEU A 78 12.03 1.47 -4.55
N PHE A 79 10.83 1.12 -5.00
CA PHE A 79 9.78 0.56 -4.16
C PHE A 79 9.39 -0.85 -4.60
N ASP A 80 8.97 -1.65 -3.62
CA ASP A 80 8.28 -2.90 -3.92
C ASP A 80 6.95 -2.56 -4.60
N PHE A 81 6.65 -3.27 -5.68
CA PHE A 81 5.41 -3.08 -6.42
C PHE A 81 4.68 -4.40 -6.62
N PHE A 82 3.38 -4.30 -6.87
CA PHE A 82 2.58 -5.40 -7.37
C PHE A 82 1.67 -4.95 -8.51
N THR A 83 1.29 -5.90 -9.37
CA THR A 83 0.43 -5.63 -10.53
C THR A 83 -0.90 -6.35 -10.42
N ILE A 84 -1.85 -5.98 -11.30
CA ILE A 84 -3.15 -6.67 -11.38
C ILE A 84 -3.05 -8.15 -11.77
N ASP A 85 -1.92 -8.54 -12.37
CA ASP A 85 -1.67 -9.91 -12.83
C ASP A 85 -1.28 -10.81 -11.67
N GLU A 86 -0.75 -10.23 -10.59
CA GLU A 86 -0.45 -10.89 -9.32
C GLU A 86 -1.66 -10.95 -8.38
N LEU A 87 -2.84 -10.56 -8.88
CA LEU A 87 -4.12 -10.80 -8.21
C LEU A 87 -4.82 -11.99 -8.85
N SER A 88 -5.03 -13.04 -8.06
CA SER A 88 -5.72 -14.24 -8.52
C SER A 88 -7.12 -13.93 -9.06
N PHE A 89 -7.69 -14.89 -9.79
CA PHE A 89 -9.07 -14.77 -10.29
C PHE A 89 -10.07 -14.50 -9.15
N TRP A 90 -9.81 -15.05 -7.97
CA TRP A 90 -10.60 -14.89 -6.74
C TRP A 90 -10.16 -13.70 -5.87
N GLY A 91 -9.29 -12.83 -6.40
CA GLY A 91 -8.88 -11.60 -5.75
C GLY A 91 -7.93 -11.75 -4.57
N SER A 92 -7.22 -12.88 -4.46
CA SER A 92 -6.12 -13.03 -3.49
C SER A 92 -4.83 -12.45 -4.09
N LEU A 93 -4.07 -11.75 -3.26
CA LEU A 93 -2.69 -11.35 -3.59
C LEU A 93 -1.82 -12.60 -3.72
N GLN A 94 -1.01 -12.63 -4.77
CA GLN A 94 -0.04 -13.70 -5.03
C GLN A 94 1.41 -13.19 -5.02
N SER A 95 1.62 -11.87 -4.97
CA SER A 95 2.95 -11.28 -4.82
C SER A 95 3.42 -11.44 -3.37
N ASP A 96 4.54 -12.13 -3.17
CA ASP A 96 5.16 -12.32 -1.85
C ASP A 96 5.45 -10.99 -1.15
N LYS A 97 5.90 -9.98 -1.93
CA LYS A 97 6.16 -8.63 -1.42
C LYS A 97 4.89 -7.97 -0.88
N ALA A 98 3.80 -8.11 -1.62
CA ALA A 98 2.53 -7.51 -1.26
C ALA A 98 1.83 -8.27 -0.12
N LEU A 99 2.02 -9.59 -0.03
CA LEU A 99 1.61 -10.40 1.11
C LEU A 99 2.40 -10.00 2.37
N HIS A 100 3.73 -9.92 2.27
CA HIS A 100 4.58 -9.48 3.38
C HIS A 100 4.20 -8.08 3.88
N PHE A 101 3.94 -7.14 2.96
CA PHE A 101 3.45 -5.80 3.33
C PHE A 101 2.09 -5.87 4.03
N ALA A 102 1.14 -6.66 3.52
CA ALA A 102 -0.19 -6.79 4.11
C ALA A 102 -0.17 -7.45 5.50
N ASP A 103 0.76 -8.37 5.75
CA ASP A 103 0.93 -9.04 7.04
C ASP A 103 1.78 -8.22 8.02
N THR A 104 2.47 -7.18 7.54
CA THR A 104 3.25 -6.30 8.40
C THR A 104 2.33 -5.42 9.26
N THR A 105 2.54 -5.47 10.58
CA THR A 105 1.88 -4.53 11.50
C THR A 105 2.59 -3.18 11.44
N PHE A 106 1.87 -2.15 11.00
CA PHE A 106 2.33 -0.76 10.97
C PHE A 106 1.69 0.05 12.09
N ASP A 107 2.44 1.02 12.62
CA ASP A 107 1.90 2.03 13.54
C ASP A 107 0.98 3.01 12.79
N TYR A 108 1.39 3.37 11.56
CA TYR A 108 0.60 4.15 10.62
C TYR A 108 0.68 3.55 9.22
N LEU A 109 -0.45 3.56 8.52
CA LEU A 109 -0.54 3.20 7.10
C LEU A 109 -1.11 4.39 6.32
N PHE A 110 -0.27 5.02 5.50
CA PHE A 110 -0.67 6.08 4.59
C PHE A 110 -1.17 5.46 3.27
N LYS A 111 -2.47 5.57 3.00
CA LYS A 111 -3.09 5.24 1.71
C LYS A 111 -3.23 6.52 0.90
N LEU A 112 -2.39 6.70 -0.12
CA LEU A 112 -2.25 7.96 -0.88
C LEU A 112 -3.02 7.97 -2.20
N ASP A 113 -3.88 6.98 -2.42
CA ASP A 113 -4.83 7.00 -3.53
C ASP A 113 -6.05 7.83 -3.16
N THR A 114 -6.52 8.64 -4.08
CA THR A 114 -7.78 9.41 -3.98
C THR A 114 -8.99 8.59 -4.39
#